data_AF-A0A8T6P3G1-F1
#
_entry.id   AF-A0A8T6P3G1-F1
#
_cell.length_a   1.000
_cell.length_b   1.000
_cell.length_c   1.000
_cell.angle_alpha   90.00
_cell.angle_beta   90.00
_cell.angle_gamma   90.00
#
_symmetry.space_group_name_H-M   'P 1'
#
loop_
_entity.id
_entity.type
_entity.pdbx_description
1 polymer ?
#
loop_
_entity_poly.entity_id
_entity_poly.type
_entity_poly.pdbx_seq_one_letter_code
_entity_poly.pdbx_strand_id
1 'polypeptide(L)'
;MPTDADRTSGVLRVLRAPFFLASMVFSMAGAFGFFAVVQVGAWAEDGLRLLGLRQMPEWLPAGLGILGYLGLGVIIPALAAYRWIGWPGAILLPLLVLGIIAKLGNW
;
A
#
# COMPACT_ATOMS: atom_id res chain seq x y z
N MET A 1 -28.88 -18.82 31.58
CA MET A 1 -29.29 -18.78 30.15
C MET A 1 -28.90 -17.41 29.61
N PRO A 2 -28.04 -17.30 28.59
CA PRO A 2 -27.72 -16.00 27.98
C PRO A 2 -28.98 -15.43 27.35
N THR A 3 -29.26 -14.15 27.64
CA THR A 3 -30.45 -13.44 27.16
C THR A 3 -30.28 -13.07 25.68
N ASP A 4 -31.38 -12.85 24.94
CA ASP A 4 -31.30 -12.50 23.50
C ASP A 4 -30.53 -11.18 23.22
N ALA A 5 -30.38 -10.33 24.23
CA ALA A 5 -29.50 -9.16 24.23
C ALA A 5 -27.99 -9.53 24.17
N ASP A 6 -27.57 -10.60 24.86
CA ASP A 6 -26.18 -11.08 24.84
C ASP A 6 -25.83 -11.65 23.46
N ARG A 7 -26.78 -12.37 22.84
CA ARG A 7 -26.62 -12.96 21.49
C ARG A 7 -26.49 -11.88 20.41
N THR A 8 -27.35 -10.86 20.46
CA THR A 8 -27.30 -9.73 19.51
C THR A 8 -26.03 -8.89 19.70
N SER A 9 -25.56 -8.69 20.96
CA SER A 9 -24.30 -7.99 21.23
C SER A 9 -23.07 -8.73 20.67
N GLY A 10 -23.05 -10.07 20.75
CA GLY A 10 -22.00 -10.92 20.20
C GLY A 10 -21.95 -10.87 18.67
N VAL A 11 -23.11 -10.98 18.02
CA VAL A 11 -23.23 -10.89 16.55
C VAL A 11 -22.80 -9.51 16.03
N LEU A 12 -23.19 -8.43 16.72
CA LEU A 12 -22.77 -7.07 16.39
C LEU A 12 -21.24 -6.87 16.54
N ARG A 13 -20.60 -7.47 17.54
CA ARG A 13 -19.13 -7.41 17.68
C ARG A 13 -18.41 -8.19 16.58
N VAL A 14 -18.91 -9.38 16.23
CA VAL A 14 -18.34 -10.23 15.16
C VAL A 14 -18.47 -9.59 13.78
N LEU A 15 -19.54 -8.83 13.52
CA LEU A 15 -19.70 -8.09 12.26
C LEU A 15 -18.93 -6.76 12.22
N ARG A 16 -18.76 -6.08 13.36
CA ARG A 16 -17.98 -4.82 13.42
C ARG A 16 -16.49 -5.03 13.26
N ALA A 17 -15.94 -6.13 13.78
CA ALA A 17 -14.51 -6.44 13.67
C ALA A 17 -13.98 -6.52 12.22
N PRO A 18 -14.59 -7.26 11.28
CA PRO A 18 -14.14 -7.30 9.88
C PRO A 18 -14.37 -5.96 9.17
N PHE A 19 -15.44 -5.23 9.49
CA PHE A 19 -15.68 -3.90 8.91
C PHE A 19 -14.61 -2.89 9.36
N PHE A 20 -14.26 -2.92 10.64
CA PHE A 20 -13.19 -2.10 11.20
C PHE A 20 -11.83 -2.45 10.58
N LEU A 21 -11.49 -3.74 10.50
CA LEU A 21 -10.27 -4.21 9.85
C LEU A 21 -10.20 -3.81 8.38
N ALA A 22 -11.30 -3.97 7.64
CA ALA A 22 -11.38 -3.53 6.24
C ALA A 22 -11.16 -2.02 6.12
N SER A 23 -11.82 -1.22 6.96
CA SER A 23 -11.64 0.24 6.97
C SER A 23 -10.20 0.66 7.28
N MET A 24 -9.54 0.00 8.26
CA MET A 24 -8.13 0.23 8.56
C MET A 24 -7.25 -0.11 7.35
N VAL A 25 -7.50 -1.24 6.70
CA VAL A 25 -6.74 -1.67 5.53
C VAL A 25 -6.86 -0.66 4.40
N PHE A 26 -8.06 -0.16 4.10
CA PHE A 26 -8.25 0.86 3.06
C PHE A 26 -7.59 2.19 3.43
N SER A 27 -7.66 2.62 4.69
CA SER A 27 -6.98 3.83 5.15
C SER A 27 -5.46 3.71 5.09
N MET A 28 -4.89 2.56 5.51
CA MET A 28 -3.45 2.29 5.41
C MET A 28 -2.99 2.20 3.95
N ALA A 29 -3.79 1.58 3.07
CA ALA A 29 -3.51 1.53 1.64
C ALA A 29 -3.39 2.93 1.03
N GLY A 30 -4.33 3.82 1.36
CA GLY A 30 -4.30 5.21 0.90
C GLY A 30 -3.11 5.99 1.43
N ALA A 31 -2.86 5.92 2.74
CA ALA A 31 -1.77 6.65 3.39
C ALA A 31 -0.39 6.16 2.90
N PHE A 32 -0.13 4.84 2.95
CA PHE A 32 1.13 4.29 2.48
C PHE A 32 1.30 4.44 0.97
N GLY A 33 0.21 4.36 0.20
CA GLY A 33 0.24 4.62 -1.24
C GLY A 33 0.71 6.03 -1.55
N PHE A 34 0.20 7.04 -0.84
CA PHE A 34 0.60 8.43 -1.02
C PHE A 34 2.10 8.65 -0.73
N PHE A 35 2.58 8.20 0.44
CA PHE A 35 3.98 8.34 0.81
C PHE A 35 4.92 7.56 -0.12
N ALA A 36 4.53 6.36 -0.53
CA ALA A 36 5.32 5.54 -1.45
C ALA A 36 5.45 6.20 -2.82
N VAL A 37 4.38 6.80 -3.37
CA VAL A 37 4.44 7.50 -4.67
C VAL A 37 5.41 8.68 -4.62
N VAL A 38 5.33 9.50 -3.57
CA VAL A 38 6.24 10.65 -3.38
C VAL A 38 7.68 10.17 -3.25
N GLN A 39 7.91 9.11 -2.47
CA GLN A 39 9.25 8.56 -2.26
C GLN A 39 9.87 7.96 -3.53
N VAL A 40 9.09 7.19 -4.30
CA VAL A 40 9.56 6.60 -5.55
C VAL A 40 9.79 7.68 -6.61
N GLY A 41 8.98 8.76 -6.61
CA GLY A 41 9.22 9.94 -7.44
C GLY A 41 10.56 10.61 -7.12
N ALA A 42 10.89 10.78 -5.84
CA ALA A 42 12.18 11.33 -5.41
C ALA A 42 13.36 10.43 -5.83
N TRP A 43 13.23 9.11 -5.67
CA TRP A 43 14.25 8.15 -6.15
C TRP A 43 14.40 8.17 -7.67
N ALA A 44 13.32 8.35 -8.41
CA ALA A 44 13.37 8.49 -9.86
C ALA A 44 14.10 9.78 -10.26
N GLU A 45 13.85 10.89 -9.56
CA GLU A 45 14.57 12.14 -9.78
C GLU A 45 16.07 11.99 -9.51
N ASP A 46 16.46 11.40 -8.38
CA ASP A 46 17.85 11.13 -8.05
C ASP A 46 18.50 10.17 -9.05
N GLY A 47 17.78 9.13 -9.48
CA GLY A 47 18.23 8.21 -10.52
C GLY A 47 18.48 8.90 -11.85
N LEU A 48 17.58 9.78 -12.29
CA LEU A 48 17.77 10.53 -13.54
C LEU A 48 18.92 11.53 -13.45
N ARG A 49 19.11 12.16 -12.28
CA ARG A 49 20.28 13.02 -12.00
C ARG A 49 21.60 12.24 -12.09
N LEU A 50 21.63 11.01 -11.56
CA LEU A 50 22.79 10.11 -11.67
C LEU A 50 23.07 9.69 -13.12
N LEU A 51 22.02 9.55 -13.94
CA LEU A 51 22.14 9.28 -15.38
C LEU A 51 22.55 10.50 -16.21
N GLY A 52 22.84 11.64 -15.57
CA GLY A 52 23.29 12.87 -16.24
C GLY A 52 22.16 13.66 -16.91
N LEU A 53 20.91 13.21 -16.78
CA LEU A 53 19.75 13.96 -17.21
C LEU A 53 19.47 14.99 -16.11
N ARG A 54 19.82 16.26 -16.32
CA ARG A 54 19.50 17.36 -15.39
C ARG A 54 18.42 18.30 -15.91
N GLN A 55 18.28 18.38 -17.23
CA GLN A 55 17.19 19.09 -17.90
C GLN A 55 16.18 18.06 -18.38
N MET A 56 15.24 17.73 -17.51
CA MET A 56 14.14 16.83 -17.81
C MET A 56 12.81 17.54 -17.57
N PRO A 57 11.73 17.13 -18.24
CA PRO A 57 10.41 17.68 -17.99
C PRO A 57 9.98 17.43 -16.54
N GLU A 58 9.36 18.41 -15.89
CA GLU A 58 8.91 18.32 -14.48
C GLU A 58 7.93 17.16 -14.24
N TRP A 59 7.23 16.70 -15.27
CA TRP A 59 6.32 15.56 -15.19
C TRP A 59 7.03 14.20 -15.19
N LEU A 60 8.28 14.11 -15.67
CA LEU A 60 8.97 12.84 -15.88
C LEU A 60 9.28 12.10 -14.56
N PRO A 61 9.83 12.75 -13.51
CA PRO A 61 10.04 12.11 -12.22
C PRO A 61 8.72 11.67 -11.58
N ALA A 62 7.67 12.48 -11.70
CA ALA A 62 6.34 12.14 -11.20
C ALA A 62 5.73 10.92 -11.92
N GLY A 63 5.85 10.87 -13.25
CA GLY A 63 5.39 9.72 -14.05
C GLY A 63 6.13 8.43 -13.73
N LEU A 64 7.46 8.50 -13.61
CA LEU A 64 8.29 7.36 -13.18
C LEU A 64 8.02 6.97 -11.73
N GLY A 65 7.72 7.93 -10.87
CA GLY A 65 7.25 7.73 -9.50
C GLY A 65 5.97 6.88 -9.45
N ILE A 66 4.96 7.26 -10.24
CA ILE A 66 3.68 6.53 -10.33
C ILE A 66 3.86 5.14 -10.93
N LEU A 67 4.63 5.01 -12.01
CA LEU A 67 4.89 3.72 -12.65
C LEU A 67 5.70 2.78 -11.74
N GLY A 68 6.72 3.32 -11.09
CA GLY A 68 7.52 2.59 -10.10
C GLY A 68 6.69 2.16 -8.90
N TYR A 69 5.80 3.02 -8.40
CA TYR A 69 4.85 2.68 -7.35
C TYR A 69 3.89 1.56 -7.78
N LEU A 70 3.24 1.70 -8.94
CA LEU A 70 2.31 0.69 -9.44
C LEU A 70 3.01 -0.65 -9.66
N GLY A 71 4.20 -0.62 -10.26
CA GLY A 71 5.00 -1.82 -10.51
C GLY A 71 5.53 -2.45 -9.22
N LEU A 72 6.43 -1.77 -8.52
CA LEU A 72 7.19 -2.31 -7.39
C LEU A 72 6.38 -2.34 -6.09
N GLY A 73 5.47 -1.39 -5.89
CA GLY A 73 4.68 -1.27 -4.67
C GLY A 73 3.41 -2.11 -4.67
N VAL A 74 2.79 -2.34 -5.83
CA VAL A 74 1.46 -2.95 -5.92
C VAL A 74 1.44 -4.21 -6.79
N ILE A 75 1.74 -4.11 -8.08
CA ILE A 75 1.56 -5.19 -9.05
C ILE A 75 2.52 -6.35 -8.78
N ILE A 76 3.82 -6.09 -8.65
CA ILE A 76 4.84 -7.13 -8.43
C ILE A 76 4.59 -7.85 -7.10
N PRO A 77 4.39 -7.16 -5.95
CA PRO A 77 4.07 -7.83 -4.70
C PRO A 77 2.74 -8.59 -4.75
N ALA A 78 1.70 -8.04 -5.40
CA ALA A 78 0.41 -8.71 -5.51
C ALA A 78 0.51 -10.01 -6.33
N LEU A 79 1.17 -9.97 -7.49
CA LEU A 79 1.42 -11.17 -8.32
C LEU A 79 2.30 -12.18 -7.59
N ALA A 80 3.37 -11.72 -6.95
CA ALA A 80 4.24 -12.58 -6.16
C ALA A 80 3.43 -13.24 -5.04
N ALA A 81 2.68 -12.50 -4.22
CA ALA A 81 1.94 -13.10 -3.13
C ALA A 81 0.78 -13.99 -3.58
N TYR A 82 0.09 -13.63 -4.68
CA TYR A 82 -0.97 -14.45 -5.25
C TYR A 82 -0.47 -15.85 -5.64
N ARG A 83 0.75 -15.94 -6.17
CA ARG A 83 1.40 -17.20 -6.55
C ARG A 83 1.66 -18.13 -5.35
N TRP A 84 1.91 -17.60 -4.16
CA TRP A 84 2.33 -18.38 -2.99
C TRP A 84 1.20 -18.61 -1.97
N ILE A 85 0.37 -17.61 -1.71
CA ILE A 85 -0.63 -17.59 -0.62
C ILE A 85 -2.05 -17.34 -1.17
N GLY A 86 -2.20 -17.03 -2.46
CA GLY A 86 -3.48 -16.73 -3.09
C GLY A 86 -3.98 -15.31 -2.79
N TRP A 87 -5.30 -15.11 -2.87
CA TRP A 87 -5.93 -13.80 -2.74
C TRP A 87 -5.62 -13.02 -1.43
N PRO A 88 -5.44 -13.65 -0.25
CA PRO A 88 -5.14 -12.90 0.97
C PRO A 88 -3.72 -12.31 0.94
N GLY A 89 -2.77 -13.06 0.38
CA GLY A 89 -1.40 -12.60 0.19
C GLY A 89 -1.33 -11.42 -0.78
N ALA A 90 -2.15 -11.45 -1.84
CA ALA A 90 -2.21 -10.39 -2.85
C ALA A 90 -2.64 -9.02 -2.31
N ILE A 91 -3.27 -8.97 -1.12
CA ILE A 91 -3.66 -7.72 -0.46
C ILE A 91 -2.65 -7.33 0.61
N LEU A 92 -2.21 -8.29 1.43
CA LEU A 92 -1.33 -8.02 2.57
C LEU A 92 0.11 -7.69 2.16
N LEU A 93 0.65 -8.35 1.13
CA LEU A 93 2.04 -8.13 0.74
C LEU A 93 2.28 -6.74 0.14
N PRO A 94 1.41 -6.20 -0.76
CA PRO A 94 1.51 -4.81 -1.18
C PRO A 94 1.50 -3.83 -0.02
N LEU A 95 0.59 -3.99 0.95
CA LEU A 95 0.53 -3.09 2.12
C LEU A 95 1.84 -3.10 2.93
N LEU A 96 2.44 -4.26 3.09
CA LEU A 96 3.74 -4.43 3.75
C LEU A 96 4.86 -3.74 2.97
N VAL A 97 4.91 -3.93 1.65
CA VAL A 97 5.91 -3.32 0.78
C VAL A 97 5.75 -1.80 0.77
N LEU A 98 4.52 -1.29 0.67
CA LEU A 98 4.24 0.15 0.74
C LEU A 98 4.65 0.75 2.09
N GLY A 99 4.39 0.04 3.19
CA GLY A 99 4.86 0.45 4.52
C GLY A 99 6.39 0.48 4.64
N ILE A 100 7.09 -0.48 4.01
CA ILE A 100 8.56 -0.49 3.96
C ILE A 100 9.10 0.70 3.14
N ILE A 101 8.51 0.96 1.97
CA ILE A 101 8.91 2.09 1.10
C ILE A 101 8.70 3.41 1.85
N ALA A 102 7.56 3.58 2.51
CA ALA A 102 7.26 4.77 3.31
C ALA A 102 8.30 4.95 4.44
N LYS A 103 8.60 3.88 5.19
CA LYS A 103 9.58 3.91 6.27
C LYS A 103 11.01 4.20 5.79
N LEU A 104 11.42 3.62 4.65
CA LEU A 104 12.73 3.91 4.05
C LEU A 104 12.87 5.36 3.59
N GLY A 105 11.74 6.02 3.33
CA GLY A 105 11.68 7.45 3.05
C GLY A 105 11.79 8.37 4.28
N ASN A 106 11.90 7.83 5.50
CA ASN A 106 11.87 8.61 6.75
C ASN A 106 10.58 9.44 6.97
N TRP A 107 9.43 8.95 6.48
CA TRP A 107 8.11 9.53 6.73
C TRP A 107 7.39 8.86 7.91
#